data_AF-A0A6G1R514-F1
#
_entry.id   AF-A0A6G1R514-F1
#
_cell.length_a   1.000
_cell.length_b   1.000
_cell.length_c   1.000
_cell.angle_alpha   90.00
_cell.angle_beta   90.00
_cell.angle_gamma   90.00
#
_symmetry.space_group_name_H-M   'P 1'
#
loop_
_entity.id
_entity.type
_entity.pdbx_description
1 polymer ?
#
loop_
_entity_poly.entity_id
_entity_poly.type
_entity_poly.pdbx_seq_one_letter_code
_entity_poly.pdbx_strand_id
1 'polypeptide(L)'
;CLMECLDSADRDISTAALQMLNQMLMYRMFHPTAVPLAGKLRPLFDSELDTVRKLSIRVFRTMMEHMVGAEKRQMKEEVWDSLLPLLFHLHDQEQSVAQASLEALRTAGRFLKWRQLEKLEQPRQGCWIRECLLSRQRSRADLYLYQ
;
A
#
# COMPACT_ATOMS: atom_id res chain seq x y z
N CYS A 1 20.63 5.59 8.72
CA CYS A 1 19.33 6.32 8.77
C CYS A 1 18.18 5.34 9.03
N LEU A 2 17.05 5.74 9.64
CA LEU A 2 15.88 4.86 9.88
C LEU A 2 15.41 4.14 8.60
N MET A 3 15.52 4.78 7.44
CA MET A 3 15.17 4.20 6.14
C MET A 3 16.11 3.06 5.70
N GLU A 4 17.38 3.07 6.13
CA GLU A 4 18.33 1.98 5.82
C GLU A 4 18.01 0.73 6.64
N CYS A 5 17.42 0.90 7.83
CA CYS A 5 17.00 -0.22 8.67
C CYS A 5 15.87 -1.05 8.04
N LEU A 6 15.14 -0.50 7.06
CA LEU A 6 14.13 -1.25 6.31
C LEU A 6 14.76 -2.34 5.42
N ASP A 7 15.98 -2.12 4.95
CA ASP A 7 16.71 -3.05 4.07
C ASP A 7 17.50 -4.10 4.89
N SER A 8 17.38 -4.09 6.22
CA SER A 8 18.07 -5.01 7.11
C SER A 8 17.59 -6.45 6.92
N ALA A 9 18.53 -7.39 6.79
CA ALA A 9 18.25 -8.82 6.84
C ALA A 9 17.82 -9.29 8.25
N ASP A 10 18.12 -8.50 9.28
CA ASP A 10 17.68 -8.73 10.64
C ASP A 10 16.20 -8.34 10.80
N ARG A 11 15.38 -9.33 11.17
CA ARG A 11 13.93 -9.22 11.37
C ARG A 11 13.58 -8.18 12.43
N ASP A 12 14.28 -8.17 13.54
CA ASP A 12 13.93 -7.33 14.68
C ASP A 12 14.23 -5.87 14.34
N ILE A 13 15.33 -5.63 13.64
CA ILE A 13 15.70 -4.31 13.13
C ILE A 13 14.65 -3.78 12.14
N SER A 14 14.28 -4.58 11.13
CA SER A 14 13.33 -4.14 10.09
C SER A 14 11.90 -3.97 10.64
N THR A 15 11.50 -4.83 11.59
CA THR A 15 10.23 -4.74 12.32
C THR A 15 10.17 -3.47 13.19
N ALA A 16 11.21 -3.21 13.98
CA ALA A 16 11.29 -2.01 14.82
C ALA A 16 11.26 -0.73 13.97
N ALA A 17 11.97 -0.72 12.84
CA ALA A 17 11.96 0.41 11.92
C ALA A 17 10.57 0.70 11.38
N LEU A 18 9.83 -0.32 10.93
CA LEU A 18 8.44 -0.18 10.46
C LEU A 18 7.50 0.32 11.56
N GLN A 19 7.63 -0.19 12.79
CA GLN A 19 6.83 0.27 13.93
C GLN A 19 7.08 1.74 14.24
N MET A 20 8.35 2.16 14.32
CA MET A 20 8.73 3.55 14.56
C MET A 20 8.19 4.46 13.45
N LEU A 21 8.33 4.07 12.18
CA LEU A 21 7.78 4.82 11.06
C LEU A 21 6.26 4.98 11.16
N ASN A 22 5.53 3.91 11.51
CA ASN A 22 4.09 3.99 11.68
C ASN A 22 3.72 5.01 12.77
N GLN A 23 4.41 4.98 13.92
CA GLN A 23 4.16 5.94 15.01
C GLN A 23 4.48 7.38 14.57
N MET A 24 5.62 7.61 13.93
CA MET A 24 6.01 8.93 13.44
C MET A 24 4.99 9.52 12.46
N LEU A 25 4.46 8.70 11.55
CA LEU A 25 3.41 9.10 10.62
C LEU A 25 2.09 9.42 11.34
N MET A 26 1.69 8.57 12.29
CA MET A 26 0.46 8.79 13.08
C MET A 26 0.51 10.09 13.87
N TYR A 27 1.65 10.41 14.48
CA TYR A 27 1.82 11.65 15.25
C TYR A 27 2.21 12.87 14.38
N ARG A 28 2.22 12.72 13.05
CA ARG A 28 2.67 13.76 12.10
C ARG A 28 4.04 14.35 12.44
N MET A 29 4.91 13.56 13.07
CA MET A 29 6.28 13.94 13.41
C MET A 29 7.22 13.84 12.20
N PHE A 30 6.68 13.59 11.01
CA PHE A 30 7.44 13.33 9.78
C PHE A 30 6.78 14.02 8.58
N HIS A 31 7.56 14.82 7.83
CA HIS A 31 7.17 15.53 6.60
C HIS A 31 8.46 16.00 5.88
N PRO A 32 8.66 15.91 4.53
CA PRO A 32 8.51 14.81 3.58
C PRO A 32 9.84 14.09 3.22
N THR A 33 9.78 12.76 3.11
CA THR A 33 10.27 11.98 1.96
C THR A 33 9.23 10.89 1.68
N ALA A 34 7.97 11.32 1.52
CA ALA A 34 6.82 10.42 1.41
C ALA A 34 6.92 9.46 0.22
N VAL A 35 7.37 9.94 -0.94
CA VAL A 35 7.45 9.08 -2.14
C VAL A 35 8.62 8.09 -2.09
N PRO A 36 9.87 8.49 -1.76
CA PRO A 36 10.95 7.51 -1.61
C PRO A 36 10.64 6.42 -0.58
N LEU A 37 9.99 6.78 0.54
CA LEU A 37 9.58 5.81 1.54
C LEU A 37 8.50 4.85 1.00
N ALA A 38 7.49 5.36 0.31
CA ALA A 38 6.44 4.54 -0.29
C ALA A 38 7.00 3.52 -1.30
N GLY A 39 7.91 3.96 -2.17
CA GLY A 39 8.62 3.09 -3.10
C GLY A 39 9.48 2.03 -2.40
N LYS A 40 10.09 2.36 -1.25
CA LYS A 40 10.84 1.40 -0.40
C LYS A 40 9.95 0.39 0.32
N LEU A 41 8.72 0.77 0.69
CA LEU A 41 7.80 -0.12 1.38
C LEU A 41 7.21 -1.20 0.46
N ARG A 42 6.96 -0.88 -0.81
CA ARG A 42 6.28 -1.78 -1.74
C ARG A 42 6.99 -3.14 -1.90
N PRO A 43 8.33 -3.24 -2.07
CA PRO A 43 9.03 -4.53 -2.09
C PRO A 43 8.88 -5.34 -0.80
N LEU A 44 8.65 -4.69 0.34
CA LEU A 44 8.50 -5.37 1.63
C LEU A 44 7.14 -6.08 1.78
N PHE A 45 6.18 -5.81 0.87
CA PHE A 45 4.92 -6.54 0.83
C PHE A 45 5.15 -8.01 0.50
N ASP A 46 6.18 -8.31 -0.29
CA ASP A 46 6.55 -9.67 -0.69
C ASP A 46 7.62 -10.30 0.23
N SER A 47 7.83 -9.75 1.43
CA SER A 47 8.77 -10.35 2.40
C SER A 47 8.36 -11.76 2.82
N GLU A 48 9.31 -12.68 2.98
CA GLU A 48 9.05 -14.01 3.56
C GLU A 48 8.52 -13.93 5.00
N LEU A 49 8.71 -12.79 5.67
CA LEU A 49 8.29 -12.56 7.04
C LEU A 49 6.90 -11.93 7.08
N ASP A 50 5.91 -12.68 7.57
CA ASP A 50 4.53 -12.22 7.77
C ASP A 50 4.44 -10.87 8.49
N THR A 51 5.28 -10.67 9.50
CA THR A 51 5.25 -9.47 10.33
C THR A 51 5.76 -8.26 9.54
N VAL A 52 6.78 -8.44 8.70
CA VAL A 52 7.29 -7.38 7.81
C VAL A 52 6.25 -7.04 6.73
N ARG A 53 5.63 -8.04 6.10
CA ARG A 53 4.54 -7.82 5.12
C ARG A 53 3.38 -7.05 5.74
N LYS A 54 2.88 -7.51 6.89
CA LYS A 54 1.78 -6.85 7.61
C LYS A 54 2.12 -5.40 7.97
N LEU A 55 3.29 -5.16 8.55
CA LEU A 55 3.67 -3.84 9.02
C LEU A 55 3.96 -2.87 7.87
N SER A 56 4.63 -3.32 6.81
CA SER A 56 4.88 -2.50 5.63
C SER A 56 3.58 -2.07 4.94
N ILE A 57 2.61 -2.97 4.79
CA ILE A 57 1.27 -2.67 4.28
C ILE A 57 0.55 -1.65 5.19
N ARG A 58 0.63 -1.82 6.51
CA ARG A 58 0.03 -0.88 7.47
C ARG A 58 0.66 0.51 7.41
N VAL A 59 1.99 0.61 7.38
CA VAL A 59 2.70 1.88 7.24
C VAL A 59 2.29 2.57 5.94
N PHE A 60 2.25 1.83 4.83
CA PHE A 60 1.82 2.37 3.54
C PHE A 60 0.38 2.90 3.57
N ARG A 61 -0.53 2.18 4.23
CA ARG A 61 -1.90 2.67 4.49
C ARG A 61 -1.91 3.96 5.30
N THR A 62 -1.16 4.02 6.39
CA THR A 62 -1.06 5.22 7.24
C THR A 62 -0.57 6.41 6.41
N MET A 63 0.39 6.22 5.50
CA MET A 63 0.82 7.27 4.58
C MET A 63 -0.35 7.77 3.72
N MET A 64 -1.11 6.88 3.07
CA MET A 64 -2.27 7.29 2.26
C MET A 64 -3.30 8.13 3.04
N GLU A 65 -3.50 7.84 4.33
CA GLU A 65 -4.46 8.55 5.18
C GLU A 65 -3.99 9.96 5.57
N HIS A 66 -2.68 10.18 5.65
CA HIS A 66 -2.11 11.42 6.21
C HIS A 66 -1.53 12.36 5.14
N MET A 67 -1.24 11.87 3.93
CA MET A 67 -0.68 12.69 2.85
C MET A 67 -1.73 13.67 2.29
N VAL A 68 -1.35 14.94 2.22
CA VAL A 68 -2.19 16.04 1.73
C VAL A 68 -1.48 16.86 0.65
N GLY A 69 -2.21 17.74 -0.03
CA GLY A 69 -1.63 18.72 -0.97
C GLY A 69 -0.68 18.11 -2.02
N ALA A 70 0.56 18.60 -2.06
CA ALA A 70 1.57 18.17 -3.02
C ALA A 70 2.00 16.70 -2.81
N GLU A 71 2.15 16.26 -1.56
CA GLU A 71 2.57 14.88 -1.26
C GLU A 71 1.52 13.87 -1.73
N LYS A 72 0.23 14.19 -1.54
CA LYS A 72 -0.86 13.37 -2.07
C LYS A 72 -0.76 13.19 -3.58
N ARG A 73 -0.38 14.24 -4.32
CA ARG A 73 -0.21 14.16 -5.78
C ARG A 73 0.95 13.25 -6.15
N GLN A 74 2.08 13.36 -5.45
CA GLN A 74 3.28 12.55 -5.72
C GLN A 74 3.07 11.08 -5.32
N MET A 75 2.33 10.81 -4.25
CA MET A 75 2.03 9.46 -3.76
C MET A 75 1.08 8.67 -4.68
N LYS A 76 0.38 9.34 -5.61
CA LYS A 76 -0.66 8.72 -6.43
C LYS A 76 -0.13 7.58 -7.30
N GLU A 77 1.07 7.70 -7.84
CA GLU A 77 1.70 6.66 -8.68
C GLU A 77 2.03 5.41 -7.84
N GLU A 78 2.60 5.61 -6.65
CA GLU A 78 2.89 4.49 -5.72
C GLU A 78 1.61 3.77 -5.26
N VAL A 79 0.51 4.51 -5.04
CA VAL A 79 -0.78 3.90 -4.72
C VAL A 79 -1.31 3.07 -5.88
N TRP A 80 -1.11 3.50 -7.13
CA TRP A 80 -1.50 2.70 -8.30
C TRP A 80 -0.66 1.44 -8.45
N ASP A 81 0.65 1.54 -8.30
CA ASP A 81 1.57 0.42 -8.46
C ASP A 81 1.43 -0.62 -7.35
N SER A 82 0.99 -0.21 -6.16
CA SER A 82 0.73 -1.10 -5.02
C SER A 82 -0.58 -1.86 -5.11
N LEU A 83 -1.55 -1.47 -5.96
CA LEU A 83 -2.85 -2.13 -6.03
C LEU A 83 -2.75 -3.62 -6.34
N LEU A 84 -1.91 -3.99 -7.31
CA LEU A 84 -1.79 -5.38 -7.73
C LEU A 84 -1.14 -6.26 -6.64
N PRO A 85 0.02 -5.90 -6.05
CA PRO A 85 0.57 -6.59 -4.88
C PRO A 85 -0.46 -6.74 -3.75
N LEU A 86 -1.16 -5.66 -3.39
CA LEU A 86 -2.17 -5.71 -2.33
C LEU A 86 -3.31 -6.67 -2.67
N LEU A 87 -3.80 -6.71 -3.91
CA LEU A 87 -4.81 -7.68 -4.34
C LEU A 87 -4.35 -9.13 -4.18
N PHE A 88 -3.07 -9.44 -4.44
CA PHE A 88 -2.53 -10.78 -4.20
C PHE A 88 -2.54 -11.12 -2.70
N HIS A 89 -2.16 -10.16 -1.85
CA HIS A 89 -2.19 -10.38 -0.39
C HIS A 89 -3.59 -10.51 0.21
N LEU A 90 -4.69 -10.27 -0.52
CA LEU A 90 -6.02 -10.68 -0.02
C LEU A 90 -6.12 -12.20 0.21
N HIS A 91 -5.28 -12.98 -0.46
CA HIS A 91 -5.21 -14.43 -0.35
C HIS A 91 -3.95 -14.91 0.39
N ASP A 92 -3.38 -14.04 1.23
CA ASP A 92 -2.22 -14.40 2.04
C ASP A 92 -2.54 -15.59 2.97
N GLN A 93 -1.53 -16.46 3.18
CA GLN A 93 -1.64 -17.55 4.16
C GLN A 93 -1.88 -17.01 5.57
N GLU A 94 -1.27 -15.86 5.87
CA GLU A 94 -1.42 -15.20 7.15
C GLU A 94 -2.64 -14.27 7.13
N GLN A 95 -3.69 -14.66 7.85
CA GLN A 95 -4.95 -13.91 7.90
C GLN A 95 -4.74 -12.44 8.32
N SER A 96 -3.76 -12.18 9.19
CA SER A 96 -3.45 -10.82 9.63
C SER A 96 -2.86 -9.94 8.51
N VAL A 97 -2.15 -10.53 7.55
CA VAL A 97 -1.64 -9.86 6.35
C VAL A 97 -2.78 -9.61 5.37
N ALA A 98 -3.66 -10.60 5.15
CA ALA A 98 -4.82 -10.44 4.29
C ALA A 98 -5.76 -9.33 4.75
N GLN A 99 -6.00 -9.23 6.06
CA GLN A 99 -6.78 -8.15 6.64
C GLN A 99 -6.10 -6.78 6.48
N ALA A 100 -4.78 -6.69 6.70
CA ALA A 100 -4.03 -5.46 6.48
C ALA A 100 -4.11 -5.00 5.02
N SER A 101 -4.04 -5.94 4.07
CA SER A 101 -4.13 -5.65 2.65
C SER A 101 -5.53 -5.15 2.25
N LEU A 102 -6.60 -5.79 2.77
CA LEU A 102 -7.97 -5.34 2.53
C LEU A 102 -8.18 -3.89 3.03
N GLU A 103 -7.70 -3.58 4.23
CA GLU A 103 -7.77 -2.23 4.78
C GLU A 103 -6.99 -1.22 3.93
N ALA A 104 -5.79 -1.60 3.45
CA ALA A 104 -4.99 -0.78 2.56
C ALA A 104 -5.69 -0.53 1.21
N LEU A 105 -6.29 -1.55 0.60
CA LEU A 105 -7.05 -1.40 -0.65
C LEU A 105 -8.25 -0.48 -0.49
N ARG A 106 -9.00 -0.60 0.60
CA ARG A 106 -10.12 0.31 0.88
C ARG A 106 -9.64 1.76 1.03
N THR A 107 -8.53 1.96 1.73
CA THR A 107 -7.88 3.28 1.85
C THR A 107 -7.40 3.79 0.48
N ALA A 108 -6.81 2.94 -0.36
CA ALA A 108 -6.44 3.29 -1.73
C ALA A 108 -7.68 3.69 -2.56
N GLY A 109 -8.82 3.01 -2.37
CA GLY A 109 -10.10 3.35 -2.97
C GLY A 109 -10.54 4.78 -2.61
N ARG A 110 -10.54 5.12 -1.32
CA ARG A 110 -10.80 6.51 -0.87
C ARG A 110 -9.78 7.49 -1.44
N PHE A 111 -8.50 7.14 -1.41
CA PHE A 111 -7.40 7.99 -1.85
C PHE A 111 -7.51 8.35 -3.34
N LEU A 112 -7.81 7.34 -4.18
CA LEU A 112 -7.96 7.45 -5.63
C LEU A 112 -9.38 7.88 -6.05
N LYS A 113 -10.33 7.99 -5.12
CA LYS A 113 -11.77 8.20 -5.36
C LYS A 113 -12.41 7.07 -6.17
N TRP A 114 -11.95 5.83 -5.99
CA TRP A 114 -12.46 4.62 -6.61
C TRP A 114 -13.40 3.87 -5.67
N ARG A 115 -14.71 4.13 -5.79
CA ARG A 115 -15.75 3.62 -4.88
C ARG A 115 -15.85 2.09 -4.81
N GLN A 116 -15.64 1.38 -5.91
CA GLN A 116 -15.68 -0.09 -5.92
C GLN A 116 -14.57 -0.65 -5.04
N LEU A 117 -13.37 -0.07 -5.11
CA LEU A 117 -12.23 -0.49 -4.30
C LEU A 117 -12.42 -0.15 -2.82
N GLU A 118 -13.02 1.01 -2.52
CA GLU A 118 -13.37 1.43 -1.16
C GLU A 118 -14.37 0.47 -0.49
N LYS A 119 -15.31 -0.08 -1.26
CA LYS A 119 -16.37 -0.98 -0.78
C LYS A 119 -16.01 -2.45 -0.85
N LEU A 120 -14.74 -2.80 -1.08
CA LEU A 120 -14.30 -4.19 -1.08
C LEU A 120 -14.71 -4.87 0.23
N GLU A 121 -15.28 -6.07 0.15
CA GLU A 121 -15.60 -6.90 1.31
C GLU A 121 -14.57 -8.02 1.48
N GLN A 122 -14.62 -8.74 2.60
CA GLN A 122 -13.65 -9.80 2.88
C GLN A 122 -13.65 -10.88 1.79
N PRO A 123 -12.50 -11.51 1.53
CA PRO A 123 -12.31 -12.49 0.46
C PRO A 123 -12.95 -13.83 0.85
N ARG A 124 -14.29 -13.89 0.79
CA ARG A 124 -15.02 -15.18 0.79
C ARG A 124 -15.45 -15.60 -0.62
N GLN A 125 -15.43 -14.72 -1.61
CA GLN A 125 -15.85 -15.05 -2.98
C GLN A 125 -14.94 -14.37 -4.01
N GLY A 126 -14.34 -15.19 -4.87
CA GLY A 126 -13.34 -14.80 -5.85
C GLY A 126 -13.93 -14.12 -7.09
N CYS A 127 -13.17 -13.12 -7.59
CA CYS A 127 -13.03 -12.64 -8.99
C CYS A 127 -12.54 -11.17 -9.05
N TRP A 128 -12.14 -10.54 -7.93
CA TRP A 128 -11.75 -9.12 -7.90
C TRP A 128 -10.51 -8.76 -8.73
N ILE A 129 -9.55 -9.69 -8.88
CA ILE A 129 -8.36 -9.48 -9.71
C ILE A 129 -8.77 -9.12 -11.14
N ARG A 130 -9.79 -9.79 -11.69
CA ARG A 130 -10.30 -9.54 -13.04
C ARG A 130 -10.95 -8.16 -13.17
N GLU A 131 -11.79 -7.76 -12.21
CA GLU A 131 -12.46 -6.46 -12.23
C GLU A 131 -11.49 -5.28 -12.04
N CYS A 132 -10.49 -5.45 -11.17
CA CYS A 132 -9.44 -4.45 -10.96
C CYS A 132 -8.53 -4.31 -12.20
N LEU A 133 -8.14 -5.42 -12.84
CA LEU A 133 -7.35 -5.40 -14.08
C LEU A 133 -8.11 -4.77 -15.25
N LEU A 134 -9.42 -5.05 -15.38
CA LEU A 134 -10.26 -4.44 -16.41
C LEU A 134 -10.40 -2.92 -16.22
N SER A 135 -10.52 -2.47 -14.98
CA SER A 135 -10.54 -1.03 -14.64
C SER A 135 -9.21 -0.34 -14.95
N ARG A 136 -8.08 -1.03 -14.77
CA ARG A 136 -6.73 -0.55 -15.14
C ARG A 136 -6.54 -0.40 -16.65
N GLN A 137 -7.09 -1.32 -17.46
CA GLN A 137 -7.00 -1.20 -18.93
C GLN A 137 -7.85 -0.05 -19.48
N ARG A 138 -9.03 0.20 -18.93
CA ARG A 138 -9.89 1.32 -19.35
C ARG A 138 -9.25 2.68 -19.11
N SER A 139 -8.67 2.93 -17.91
CA SER A 139 -8.07 4.23 -17.60
C SER A 139 -6.79 4.54 -18.39
N ARG A 140 -6.11 3.51 -18.92
CA ARG A 140 -4.99 3.69 -19.86
C ARG A 140 -5.42 3.78 -21.32
N ALA A 141 -6.48 3.09 -21.73
CA ALA A 141 -7.02 3.24 -23.09
C ALA A 141 -7.42 4.69 -23.39
N ASP A 142 -7.96 5.41 -22.40
CA ASP A 142 -8.31 6.84 -22.52
C ASP A 142 -7.09 7.75 -22.75
N LEU A 143 -5.88 7.31 -22.39
CA LEU A 143 -4.63 8.03 -22.68
C LEU A 143 -4.13 7.82 -24.12
N TYR A 144 -4.70 6.87 -24.86
CA TYR A 144 -4.36 6.59 -26.27
C TYR A 144 -5.42 7.06 -27.26
N LEU A 145 -6.57 7.55 -26.79
CA LEU A 145 -7.66 8.08 -27.64
C LEU A 145 -7.47 9.56 -28.02
N TYR A 146 -6.32 10.15 -27.71
CA TYR A 146 -5.93 11.52 -28.07
C TYR A 146 -4.57 11.59 -28.78
N GLN A 147 -4.24 10.59 -29.61
CA GLN A 147 -3.13 10.66 -30.57
C GLN A 147 -3.65 10.57 -32.00
#